data_AF-A0A3D2HQY5-F1
#
_entry.id   AF-A0A3D2HQY5-F1
#
_cell.length_a   1.000
_cell.length_b   1.000
_cell.length_c   1.000
_cell.angle_alpha   90.00
_cell.angle_beta   90.00
_cell.angle_gamma   90.00
#
_symmetry.space_group_name_H-M   'P 1'
#
loop_
_entity.id
_entity.type
_entity.pdbx_description
1 polymer ?
#
loop_
_entity_poly.entity_id
_entity_poly.type
_entity_poly.pdbx_seq_one_letter_code
_entity_poly.pdbx_strand_id
1 'polypeptide(L)'
;MKKRIISALCASILILCLSLTQVFAETYFEYDHFTFSKKTDSTISIADYDNYSENLSIPSSILDYTVVSISECAFMDNTTITSAVLPDTLQSIGSSAFARASRLESITIPENCNIIARAVFQDCSALKTIELKNSPTVIEAQMFYRCYALESVVLPESVETINAFAFSDCSSLKAVTVPKATTSIATNAFRNCPNVTIYGYKDSYAQQFAEENSIKFEMIPEYEIGDVDMSGFVDIRDATLIQSYSADIKELSDYQLSLADVNGDGSVNVSDATQIQRVLVGLE
;
A
#
# COMPACT_ATOMS: atom_id res chain seq x y z
N MET A 1 16.85 22.77 54.85
CA MET A 1 16.99 21.31 54.93
C MET A 1 16.17 20.78 56.11
N LYS A 2 14.96 20.23 55.86
CA LYS A 2 14.37 19.05 56.53
C LYS A 2 12.91 18.88 56.07
N LYS A 3 12.66 17.70 55.53
CA LYS A 3 11.43 17.18 54.92
C LYS A 3 10.32 17.02 55.98
N ARG A 4 9.06 17.29 55.61
CA ARG A 4 7.88 16.80 56.34
C ARG A 4 7.38 15.54 55.64
N ILE A 5 7.26 14.47 56.43
CA ILE A 5 6.73 13.16 56.05
C ILE A 5 5.59 12.84 57.06
N ILE A 6 4.42 12.58 56.49
CA ILE A 6 3.33 11.66 56.90
C ILE A 6 2.51 11.97 58.17
N SER A 7 1.18 12.02 57.99
CA SER A 7 0.22 11.19 58.77
C SER A 7 -1.15 11.16 58.10
N ALA A 8 -1.63 9.96 57.71
CA ALA A 8 -3.01 9.51 57.94
C ALA A 8 -3.14 8.06 57.47
N LEU A 9 -2.83 7.15 58.39
CA LEU A 9 -3.23 5.75 58.34
C LEU A 9 -4.64 5.66 58.94
N CYS A 10 -5.62 5.19 58.19
CA CYS A 10 -6.82 4.56 58.73
C CYS A 10 -7.27 3.45 57.77
N ALA A 11 -6.72 2.26 57.98
CA ALA A 11 -7.41 1.01 57.63
C ALA A 11 -8.66 0.92 58.53
N SER A 12 -9.86 0.64 58.06
CA SER A 12 -10.28 -0.62 57.46
C SER A 12 -11.80 -0.60 57.30
N ILE A 13 -12.34 -1.23 56.25
CA ILE A 13 -13.47 -2.20 56.27
C ILE A 13 -14.17 -2.29 54.90
N LEU A 14 -14.20 -3.54 54.42
CA LEU A 14 -15.08 -4.19 53.44
C LEU A 14 -14.92 -3.96 51.92
N ILE A 15 -14.27 -4.98 51.35
CA ILE A 15 -14.28 -5.42 49.95
C ILE A 15 -15.72 -5.73 49.50
N LEU A 16 -16.19 -5.13 48.41
CA LEU A 16 -17.09 -5.81 47.46
C LEU A 16 -17.08 -5.13 46.09
N CYS A 17 -16.68 -5.90 45.08
CA CYS A 17 -16.98 -5.72 43.67
C CYS A 17 -16.40 -4.47 42.97
N LEU A 18 -15.29 -4.66 42.26
CA LEU A 18 -15.05 -4.11 40.92
C LEU A 18 -13.98 -5.00 40.30
N SER A 19 -14.34 -5.75 39.27
CA SER A 19 -13.39 -6.41 38.40
C SER A 19 -12.37 -5.37 37.95
N LEU A 20 -11.09 -5.58 38.32
CA LEU A 20 -9.96 -4.80 37.84
C LEU A 20 -9.79 -5.09 36.35
N THR A 21 -10.63 -4.48 35.52
CA THR A 21 -10.16 -4.05 34.22
C THR A 21 -9.28 -2.84 34.51
N GLN A 22 -7.97 -3.07 34.52
CA GLN A 22 -7.00 -2.01 34.54
C GLN A 22 -7.13 -1.30 33.19
N VAL A 23 -8.00 -0.29 33.15
CA VAL A 23 -8.04 0.65 32.02
C VAL A 23 -6.73 1.43 32.15
N PHE A 24 -5.70 0.98 31.44
CA PHE A 24 -4.52 1.81 31.23
C PHE A 24 -5.01 2.99 30.40
N ALA A 25 -5.19 4.15 31.05
CA ALA A 25 -5.30 5.39 30.30
C ALA A 25 -3.97 5.55 29.54
N GLU A 26 -4.01 5.52 28.22
CA GLU A 26 -2.83 5.83 27.42
C GLU A 26 -2.35 7.23 27.81
N THR A 27 -1.06 7.35 28.10
CA THR A 27 -0.44 8.65 28.39
C THR A 27 -0.01 9.28 27.08
N TYR A 28 -0.52 10.48 26.81
CA TYR A 28 -0.19 11.26 25.63
C TYR A 28 0.81 12.37 25.97
N PHE A 29 1.64 12.71 25.00
CA PHE A 29 2.65 13.75 25.05
C PHE A 29 2.48 14.66 23.83
N GLU A 30 2.81 15.93 23.96
CA GLU A 30 2.73 16.91 22.87
C GLU A 30 4.12 17.48 22.58
N TYR A 31 4.50 17.53 21.30
CA TYR A 31 5.73 18.17 20.83
C TYR A 31 5.59 18.55 19.36
N ASP A 32 5.96 19.78 19.02
CA ASP A 32 5.98 20.29 17.63
C ASP A 32 4.71 19.95 16.86
N HIS A 33 3.56 20.30 17.44
CA HIS A 33 2.22 20.07 16.89
C HIS A 33 1.74 18.62 16.82
N PHE A 34 2.55 17.66 17.24
CA PHE A 34 2.16 16.25 17.33
C PHE A 34 1.78 15.87 18.76
N THR A 35 0.60 15.27 18.90
CA THR A 35 0.27 14.47 20.08
C THR A 35 0.67 13.03 19.82
N PHE A 36 1.32 12.36 20.76
CA PHE A 36 1.80 10.99 20.59
C PHE A 36 1.75 10.17 21.89
N SER A 37 1.66 8.86 21.77
CA SER A 37 1.73 7.92 22.90
C SER A 37 2.91 6.96 22.75
N LYS A 38 3.45 6.50 23.88
CA LYS A 38 4.57 5.54 23.90
C LYS A 38 4.07 4.13 23.61
N LYS A 39 4.69 3.46 22.63
CA LYS A 39 4.51 2.02 22.38
C LYS A 39 5.51 1.19 23.18
N THR A 40 6.76 1.65 23.22
CA THR A 40 7.85 1.07 24.03
C THR A 40 8.63 2.19 24.73
N ASP A 41 9.76 1.85 25.34
CA ASP A 41 10.73 2.81 25.88
C ASP A 41 11.47 3.63 24.80
N SER A 42 11.41 3.21 23.53
CA SER A 42 12.11 3.84 22.40
C SER A 42 11.22 4.19 21.20
N THR A 43 9.94 3.81 21.22
CA THR A 43 9.03 3.99 20.07
C THR A 43 7.71 4.64 20.45
N ILE A 44 7.15 5.40 19.51
CA ILE A 44 5.91 6.15 19.70
C ILE A 44 4.92 5.97 18.54
N SER A 45 3.66 6.27 18.84
CA SER A 45 2.55 6.37 17.90
C SER A 45 2.05 7.80 17.83
N ILE A 46 1.96 8.38 16.63
CA ILE A 46 1.30 9.68 16.43
C ILE A 46 -0.19 9.51 16.66
N ALA A 47 -0.77 10.31 17.55
CA ALA A 47 -2.15 10.21 17.99
C ALA A 47 -3.02 11.41 17.60
N ASP A 48 -2.42 12.57 17.36
CA ASP A 48 -3.11 13.76 16.86
C ASP A 48 -2.10 14.71 16.20
N TYR A 49 -2.61 15.67 15.44
CA TYR A 49 -1.83 16.74 14.80
C TYR A 49 -2.63 18.05 14.74
N ASP A 50 -2.16 19.07 15.46
CA ASP A 50 -2.88 20.33 15.63
C ASP A 50 -2.43 21.46 14.68
N ASN A 51 -1.52 21.18 13.75
CA ASN A 51 -0.99 22.17 12.83
C ASN A 51 -1.78 22.24 11.52
N TYR A 52 -2.01 23.47 11.07
CA TYR A 52 -2.82 23.81 9.89
C TYR A 52 -1.99 23.91 8.60
N SER A 53 -0.76 23.39 8.58
CA SER A 53 0.07 23.29 7.38
C SER A 53 -0.59 22.41 6.33
N GLU A 54 -0.53 22.84 5.06
CA GLU A 54 -1.01 22.05 3.93
C GLU A 54 -0.08 20.86 3.63
N ASN A 55 1.22 21.00 3.93
CA ASN A 55 2.19 19.94 3.73
C ASN A 55 2.55 19.33 5.09
N LEU A 56 2.02 18.14 5.37
CA LEU A 56 2.37 17.36 6.55
C LEU A 56 3.67 16.60 6.29
N SER A 57 4.62 16.71 7.22
CA SER A 57 5.80 15.87 7.26
C SER A 57 5.90 15.23 8.63
N ILE A 58 5.61 13.94 8.72
CA ILE A 58 5.77 13.19 9.98
C ILE A 58 7.26 12.85 10.13
N PRO A 59 7.94 13.29 11.20
CA PRO A 59 9.36 12.99 11.37
C PRO A 59 9.56 11.51 11.71
N SER A 60 10.72 10.95 11.36
CA SER A 60 11.09 9.58 11.76
C SER A 60 11.35 9.44 13.27
N SER A 61 11.56 10.56 13.96
CA SER A 61 11.71 10.61 15.41
C SER A 61 11.14 11.89 16.01
N ILE A 62 10.65 11.79 17.24
CA ILE A 62 10.28 12.94 18.08
C ILE A 62 11.05 12.78 19.39
N LEU A 63 11.89 13.77 19.71
CA LEU A 63 12.89 13.65 20.78
C LEU A 63 13.77 12.40 20.53
N ASP A 64 13.93 11.54 21.53
CA ASP A 64 14.70 10.29 21.43
C ASP A 64 13.84 9.09 21.02
N TYR A 65 12.58 9.30 20.63
CA TYR A 65 11.65 8.23 20.25
C TYR A 65 11.53 8.09 18.74
N THR A 66 11.58 6.85 18.24
CA THR A 66 11.30 6.53 16.84
C THR A 66 9.80 6.50 16.58
N VAL A 67 9.34 7.15 15.50
CA VAL A 67 7.95 7.11 15.06
C VAL A 67 7.71 5.83 14.27
N VAL A 68 6.90 4.93 14.82
CA VAL A 68 6.64 3.61 14.22
C VAL A 68 5.18 3.38 13.85
N SER A 69 4.26 4.21 14.36
CA SER A 69 2.84 4.06 14.04
C SER A 69 2.08 5.37 14.01
N ILE A 70 0.96 5.36 13.30
CA ILE A 70 -0.10 6.36 13.38
C ILE A 70 -1.31 5.68 14.03
N SER A 71 -1.83 6.27 15.10
CA SER A 71 -2.96 5.73 15.86
C SER A 71 -4.28 5.85 15.08
N GLU A 72 -5.29 5.14 15.57
CA GLU A 72 -6.66 5.30 15.09
C GLU A 72 -7.09 6.77 15.16
N CYS A 73 -7.72 7.24 14.08
CA CYS A 73 -8.26 8.60 13.92
C CYS A 73 -7.26 9.77 14.06
N ALA A 74 -5.94 9.54 14.04
CA ALA A 74 -4.95 10.58 14.37
C ALA A 74 -4.97 11.84 13.47
N PHE A 75 -5.44 11.71 12.23
CA PHE A 75 -5.63 12.81 11.27
C PHE A 75 -7.07 12.83 10.72
N MET A 76 -8.00 12.23 11.45
CA MET A 76 -9.41 12.18 11.04
C MET A 76 -9.98 13.60 11.00
N ASP A 77 -10.81 13.89 10.01
CA ASP A 77 -11.40 15.23 9.78
C ASP A 77 -10.38 16.35 9.51
N ASN A 78 -9.12 16.02 9.19
CA ASN A 78 -8.16 17.05 8.84
C ASN A 78 -8.54 17.73 7.51
N THR A 79 -8.90 19.01 7.57
CA THR A 79 -9.35 19.78 6.41
C THR A 79 -8.27 20.71 5.84
N THR A 80 -7.01 20.56 6.25
CA THR A 80 -5.91 21.43 5.80
C THR A 80 -4.87 20.71 4.96
N ILE A 81 -4.51 19.49 5.33
CA ILE A 81 -3.44 18.74 4.69
C ILE A 81 -3.83 18.39 3.25
N THR A 82 -2.96 18.77 2.31
CA THR A 82 -3.06 18.44 0.89
C THR A 82 -2.08 17.34 0.49
N SER A 83 -0.96 17.22 1.21
CA SER A 83 0.02 16.15 1.03
C SER A 83 0.63 15.71 2.35
N ALA A 84 0.98 14.43 2.47
CA ALA A 84 1.60 13.86 3.66
C ALA A 84 2.85 13.06 3.30
N VAL A 85 3.98 13.42 3.91
CA VAL A 85 5.23 12.66 3.87
C VAL A 85 5.30 11.80 5.12
N LEU A 86 5.31 10.48 4.92
CA LEU A 86 5.40 9.48 5.98
C LEU A 86 6.86 8.98 6.10
N PRO A 87 7.39 8.74 7.31
CA PRO A 87 8.76 8.29 7.48
C PRO A 87 8.91 6.79 7.17
N ASP A 88 10.07 6.38 6.66
CA ASP A 88 10.39 4.96 6.39
C ASP A 88 10.42 4.08 7.65
N THR A 89 10.46 4.69 8.84
CA THR A 89 10.35 4.01 10.14
C THR A 89 8.92 3.58 10.46
N LEU A 90 7.93 4.05 9.70
CA LEU A 90 6.52 3.77 9.93
C LEU A 90 6.20 2.30 9.60
N GLN A 91 5.65 1.59 10.60
CA GLN A 91 5.30 0.17 10.51
C GLN A 91 3.79 -0.05 10.43
N SER A 92 2.98 0.87 10.96
CA SER A 92 1.52 0.70 10.98
C SER A 92 0.71 2.00 10.95
N ILE A 93 -0.49 1.92 10.37
CA ILE A 93 -1.49 2.99 10.32
C ILE A 93 -2.83 2.44 10.85
N GLY A 94 -3.32 3.06 11.92
CA GLY A 94 -4.54 2.68 12.62
C GLY A 94 -5.83 2.99 11.87
N SER A 95 -6.95 2.43 12.35
CA SER A 95 -8.25 2.57 11.67
C SER A 95 -8.60 4.03 11.47
N SER A 96 -9.16 4.38 10.32
CA SER A 96 -9.64 5.74 10.04
C SER A 96 -8.60 6.85 10.25
N ALA A 97 -7.30 6.53 10.26
CA ALA A 97 -6.24 7.49 10.61
C ALA A 97 -6.30 8.78 9.77
N PHE A 98 -6.61 8.69 8.48
CA PHE A 98 -6.77 9.83 7.58
C PHE A 98 -8.23 9.99 7.11
N ALA A 99 -9.20 9.37 7.78
CA ALA A 99 -10.58 9.42 7.32
C ALA A 99 -11.11 10.86 7.30
N ARG A 100 -11.83 11.24 6.25
CA ARG A 100 -12.35 12.60 6.03
C ARG A 100 -11.25 13.67 5.94
N ALA A 101 -10.01 13.29 5.59
CA ALA A 101 -8.96 14.23 5.21
C ALA A 101 -9.27 14.86 3.83
N SER A 102 -10.30 15.71 3.79
CA SER A 102 -11.01 16.11 2.56
C SER A 102 -10.20 16.91 1.54
N ARG A 103 -9.01 17.42 1.93
CA ARG A 103 -8.08 18.12 1.05
C ARG A 103 -6.86 17.29 0.64
N LEU A 104 -6.66 16.10 1.20
CA LEU A 104 -5.51 15.25 0.90
C LEU A 104 -5.58 14.80 -0.57
N GLU A 105 -4.62 15.22 -1.39
CA GLU A 105 -4.60 14.95 -2.84
C GLU A 105 -3.74 13.74 -3.21
N SER A 106 -2.68 13.51 -2.45
CA SER A 106 -1.73 12.41 -2.67
C SER A 106 -1.06 11.98 -1.39
N ILE A 107 -0.76 10.68 -1.29
CA ILE A 107 0.03 10.09 -0.22
C ILE A 107 0.80 8.88 -0.72
N THR A 108 2.01 8.69 -0.20
CA THR A 108 2.82 7.49 -0.43
C THR A 108 2.92 6.70 0.87
N ILE A 109 2.53 5.43 0.84
CA ILE A 109 2.74 4.51 1.95
C ILE A 109 4.17 3.94 1.86
N PRO A 110 4.98 4.04 2.92
CA PRO A 110 6.38 3.60 2.88
C PRO A 110 6.51 2.07 2.94
N GLU A 111 7.62 1.54 2.45
CA GLU A 111 7.88 0.10 2.27
C GLU A 111 7.67 -0.73 3.54
N ASN A 112 8.08 -0.20 4.70
CA ASN A 112 8.01 -0.90 5.98
C ASN A 112 6.62 -0.88 6.64
N CYS A 113 5.64 -0.16 6.07
CA CYS A 113 4.31 0.00 6.64
C CYS A 113 3.42 -1.21 6.31
N ASN A 114 3.61 -2.30 7.04
CA ASN A 114 2.97 -3.59 6.78
C ASN A 114 1.55 -3.74 7.34
N ILE A 115 1.17 -2.91 8.33
CA ILE A 115 -0.16 -2.99 8.95
C ILE A 115 -0.92 -1.72 8.61
N ILE A 116 -1.90 -1.82 7.71
CA ILE A 116 -2.80 -0.70 7.38
C ILE A 116 -4.22 -1.15 7.71
N ALA A 117 -4.84 -0.50 8.67
CA ALA A 117 -6.16 -0.88 9.13
C ALA A 117 -7.28 -0.45 8.18
N ARG A 118 -8.52 -0.79 8.56
CA ARG A 118 -9.73 -0.41 7.82
C ARG A 118 -9.94 1.10 7.75
N ALA A 119 -10.63 1.53 6.68
CA ALA A 119 -11.12 2.89 6.50
C ALA A 119 -10.05 4.01 6.57
N VAL A 120 -8.77 3.70 6.41
CA VAL A 120 -7.68 4.67 6.60
C VAL A 120 -7.85 5.93 5.76
N PHE A 121 -8.27 5.80 4.50
CA PHE A 121 -8.53 6.93 3.60
C PHE A 121 -10.02 7.11 3.28
N GLN A 122 -10.92 6.60 4.13
CA GLN A 122 -12.34 6.78 3.94
C GLN A 122 -12.67 8.28 3.81
N ASP A 123 -13.52 8.65 2.84
CA ASP A 123 -14.00 10.01 2.60
C ASP A 123 -12.87 11.05 2.35
N CYS A 124 -11.68 10.61 1.91
CA CYS A 124 -10.64 11.49 1.36
C CYS A 124 -11.02 11.96 -0.04
N SER A 125 -12.01 12.85 -0.12
CA SER A 125 -12.68 13.22 -1.37
C SER A 125 -11.78 13.85 -2.43
N ALA A 126 -10.67 14.49 -2.03
CA ALA A 126 -9.68 15.08 -2.93
C ALA A 126 -8.53 14.13 -3.34
N LEU A 127 -8.46 12.91 -2.78
CA LEU A 127 -7.36 11.98 -3.04
C LEU A 127 -7.39 11.53 -4.49
N LYS A 128 -6.43 11.99 -5.30
CA LYS A 128 -6.32 11.68 -6.74
C LYS A 128 -5.48 10.45 -7.00
N THR A 129 -4.40 10.30 -6.23
CA THR A 129 -3.40 9.27 -6.41
C THR A 129 -2.94 8.74 -5.06
N ILE A 130 -2.63 7.45 -5.01
CA ILE A 130 -1.96 6.83 -3.88
C ILE A 130 -0.87 5.90 -4.41
N GLU A 131 0.28 5.94 -3.78
CA GLU A 131 1.37 5.00 -4.03
C GLU A 131 1.52 4.07 -2.82
N LEU A 132 1.46 2.77 -3.07
CA LEU A 132 1.66 1.72 -2.06
C LEU A 132 3.03 1.10 -2.28
N LYS A 133 4.08 1.58 -1.58
CA LYS A 133 5.42 0.98 -1.66
C LYS A 133 5.57 -0.23 -0.74
N ASN A 134 4.65 -0.40 0.20
CA ASN A 134 4.57 -1.59 1.02
C ASN A 134 4.03 -2.79 0.22
N SER A 135 4.04 -3.96 0.86
CA SER A 135 3.51 -5.20 0.28
C SER A 135 2.34 -5.74 1.11
N PRO A 136 1.18 -5.05 1.12
CA PRO A 136 0.01 -5.53 1.86
C PRO A 136 -0.55 -6.79 1.18
N THR A 137 -1.01 -7.74 1.98
CA THR A 137 -1.75 -8.91 1.47
C THR A 137 -3.25 -8.61 1.34
N VAL A 138 -3.73 -7.57 2.02
CA VAL A 138 -5.16 -7.21 2.08
C VAL A 138 -5.33 -5.72 1.82
N ILE A 139 -6.23 -5.37 0.90
CA ILE A 139 -6.81 -4.03 0.83
C ILE A 139 -8.03 -4.02 1.73
N GLU A 140 -7.91 -3.32 2.86
CA GLU A 140 -8.88 -3.40 3.94
C GLU A 140 -10.26 -2.82 3.62
N ALA A 141 -11.24 -3.23 4.43
CA ALA A 141 -12.61 -2.77 4.29
C ALA A 141 -12.67 -1.23 4.33
N GLN A 142 -13.39 -0.65 3.38
CA GLN A 142 -13.59 0.79 3.24
C GLN A 142 -12.30 1.63 3.10
N MET A 143 -11.14 1.01 2.81
CA MET A 143 -9.84 1.71 2.78
C MET A 143 -9.87 3.00 1.97
N PHE A 144 -10.51 3.00 0.79
CA PHE A 144 -10.70 4.16 -0.09
C PHE A 144 -12.18 4.51 -0.30
N TYR A 145 -13.06 4.11 0.63
CA TYR A 145 -14.49 4.37 0.52
C TYR A 145 -14.74 5.88 0.29
N ARG A 146 -15.46 6.25 -0.78
CA ARG A 146 -15.77 7.65 -1.15
C ARG A 146 -14.54 8.54 -1.42
N CYS A 147 -13.43 7.98 -1.89
CA CYS A 147 -12.37 8.76 -2.51
C CYS A 147 -12.79 9.22 -3.91
N TYR A 148 -13.66 10.23 -3.99
CA TYR A 148 -14.33 10.64 -5.24
C TYR A 148 -13.36 11.07 -6.35
N ALA A 149 -12.20 11.62 -6.01
CA ALA A 149 -11.19 12.09 -6.97
C ALA A 149 -10.19 11.00 -7.40
N LEU A 150 -10.22 9.81 -6.80
CA LEU A 150 -9.21 8.77 -7.04
C LEU A 150 -9.33 8.27 -8.48
N GLU A 151 -8.29 8.46 -9.29
CA GLU A 151 -8.35 8.18 -10.73
C GLU A 151 -7.83 6.79 -11.10
N SER A 152 -6.73 6.38 -10.46
CA SER A 152 -6.09 5.10 -10.72
C SER A 152 -5.37 4.56 -9.50
N VAL A 153 -5.34 3.23 -9.37
CA VAL A 153 -4.59 2.53 -8.32
C VAL A 153 -3.87 1.33 -8.91
N VAL A 154 -2.58 1.19 -8.58
CA VAL A 154 -1.82 -0.03 -8.85
C VAL A 154 -1.66 -0.77 -7.54
N LEU A 155 -2.26 -1.96 -7.43
CA LEU A 155 -2.14 -2.78 -6.23
C LEU A 155 -0.82 -3.54 -6.24
N PRO A 156 -0.08 -3.59 -5.12
CA PRO A 156 1.15 -4.38 -5.02
C PRO A 156 0.93 -5.86 -5.30
N GLU A 157 1.93 -6.53 -5.88
CA GLU A 157 1.86 -7.95 -6.30
C GLU A 157 1.50 -8.94 -5.18
N SER A 158 1.69 -8.54 -3.92
CA SER A 158 1.34 -9.33 -2.74
C SER A 158 -0.15 -9.35 -2.40
N VAL A 159 -0.99 -8.51 -3.03
CA VAL A 159 -2.40 -8.39 -2.64
C VAL A 159 -3.19 -9.64 -3.03
N GLU A 160 -3.69 -10.34 -2.01
CA GLU A 160 -4.50 -11.55 -2.14
C GLU A 160 -6.01 -11.25 -1.99
N THR A 161 -6.37 -10.25 -1.18
CA THR A 161 -7.77 -9.95 -0.84
C THR A 161 -8.10 -8.47 -0.97
N ILE A 162 -9.23 -8.17 -1.62
CA ILE A 162 -9.85 -6.83 -1.67
C ILE A 162 -11.18 -6.87 -0.90
N ASN A 163 -11.20 -6.26 0.28
CA ASN A 163 -12.34 -6.34 1.21
C ASN A 163 -13.54 -5.47 0.80
N ALA A 164 -14.64 -5.65 1.53
CA ALA A 164 -15.90 -4.99 1.27
C ALA A 164 -15.77 -3.45 1.22
N PHE A 165 -16.37 -2.86 0.20
CA PHE A 165 -16.39 -1.42 -0.03
C PHE A 165 -15.01 -0.74 -0.17
N ALA A 166 -13.92 -1.49 -0.39
CA ALA A 166 -12.56 -0.95 -0.47
C ALA A 166 -12.44 0.28 -1.38
N PHE A 167 -13.08 0.25 -2.56
CA PHE A 167 -13.12 1.34 -3.54
C PHE A 167 -14.54 1.84 -3.81
N SER A 168 -15.52 1.52 -2.96
CA SER A 168 -16.91 1.89 -3.22
C SER A 168 -17.07 3.41 -3.22
N ASP A 169 -17.90 3.91 -4.13
CA ASP A 169 -18.14 5.34 -4.37
C ASP A 169 -16.90 6.13 -4.86
N CYS A 170 -15.85 5.48 -5.39
CA CYS A 170 -14.77 6.16 -6.11
C CYS A 170 -15.21 6.51 -7.55
N SER A 171 -16.04 7.54 -7.69
CA SER A 171 -16.70 7.87 -8.96
C SER A 171 -15.76 8.29 -10.11
N SER A 172 -14.56 8.79 -9.80
CA SER A 172 -13.54 9.13 -10.81
C SER A 172 -12.58 7.99 -11.13
N LEU A 173 -12.74 6.82 -10.50
CA LEU A 173 -11.84 5.69 -10.68
C LEU A 173 -11.99 5.09 -12.07
N LYS A 174 -10.93 5.21 -12.88
CA LYS A 174 -10.88 4.75 -14.27
C LYS A 174 -10.10 3.45 -14.40
N ALA A 175 -9.07 3.25 -13.59
CA ALA A 175 -8.16 2.12 -13.72
C ALA A 175 -7.77 1.54 -12.37
N VAL A 176 -7.87 0.22 -12.22
CA VAL A 176 -7.29 -0.51 -11.09
C VAL A 176 -6.51 -1.70 -11.61
N THR A 177 -5.21 -1.73 -11.35
CA THR A 177 -4.38 -2.90 -11.63
C THR A 177 -4.47 -3.86 -10.45
N VAL A 178 -4.98 -5.06 -10.70
CA VAL A 178 -5.15 -6.13 -9.72
C VAL A 178 -4.14 -7.24 -10.01
N PRO A 179 -3.30 -7.64 -9.05
CA PRO A 179 -2.22 -8.59 -9.27
C PRO A 179 -2.72 -10.02 -9.42
N LYS A 180 -1.86 -10.89 -9.95
CA LYS A 180 -2.17 -12.32 -10.17
C LYS A 180 -2.45 -13.08 -8.88
N ALA A 181 -1.85 -12.64 -7.76
CA ALA A 181 -2.02 -13.25 -6.45
C ALA A 181 -3.43 -13.05 -5.83
N THR A 182 -4.25 -12.14 -6.37
CA THR A 182 -5.59 -11.89 -5.83
C THR A 182 -6.48 -13.12 -6.00
N THR A 183 -7.06 -13.60 -4.90
CA THR A 183 -7.95 -14.77 -4.84
C THR A 183 -9.33 -14.44 -4.27
N SER A 184 -9.54 -13.21 -3.79
CA SER A 184 -10.80 -12.76 -3.20
C SER A 184 -11.04 -11.28 -3.44
N ILE A 185 -12.21 -10.94 -3.99
CA ILE A 185 -12.68 -9.56 -4.17
C ILE A 185 -14.14 -9.51 -3.72
N ALA A 186 -14.44 -8.65 -2.74
CA ALA A 186 -15.81 -8.49 -2.27
C ALA A 186 -16.72 -7.92 -3.38
N THR A 187 -17.94 -8.43 -3.51
CA THR A 187 -18.93 -8.04 -4.55
C THR A 187 -19.20 -6.52 -4.59
N ASN A 188 -19.02 -5.82 -3.47
CA ASN A 188 -19.24 -4.39 -3.34
C ASN A 188 -17.94 -3.57 -3.31
N ALA A 189 -16.78 -4.18 -3.58
CA ALA A 189 -15.47 -3.51 -3.57
C ALA A 189 -15.45 -2.29 -4.51
N PHE A 190 -16.04 -2.40 -5.69
CA PHE A 190 -16.12 -1.33 -6.71
C PHE A 190 -17.54 -0.80 -6.93
N ARG A 191 -18.41 -0.90 -5.90
CA ARG A 191 -19.77 -0.37 -6.00
C ARG A 191 -19.74 1.12 -6.35
N ASN A 192 -20.62 1.56 -7.25
CA ASN A 192 -20.72 2.96 -7.70
C ASN A 192 -19.43 3.52 -8.34
N CYS A 193 -18.64 2.66 -9.00
CA CYS A 193 -17.51 3.06 -9.85
C CYS A 193 -17.87 2.86 -11.33
N PRO A 194 -18.64 3.77 -11.96
CA PRO A 194 -19.28 3.51 -13.25
C PRO A 194 -18.30 3.39 -14.43
N ASN A 195 -17.07 3.90 -14.30
CA ASN A 195 -16.08 3.97 -15.39
C ASN A 195 -14.83 3.12 -15.11
N VAL A 196 -14.84 2.29 -14.06
CA VAL A 196 -13.65 1.53 -13.68
C VAL A 196 -13.37 0.43 -14.69
N THR A 197 -12.11 0.35 -15.09
CA THR A 197 -11.52 -0.78 -15.81
C THR A 197 -10.59 -1.51 -14.87
N ILE A 198 -10.83 -2.80 -14.68
CA ILE A 198 -9.90 -3.69 -13.98
C ILE A 198 -8.86 -4.15 -14.99
N TYR A 199 -7.60 -3.83 -14.72
CA TYR A 199 -6.46 -4.39 -15.41
C TYR A 199 -5.98 -5.60 -14.61
N GLY A 200 -5.86 -6.76 -15.25
CA GLY A 200 -5.42 -7.97 -14.59
C GLY A 200 -4.91 -9.02 -15.56
N TYR A 201 -4.45 -10.12 -15.01
CA TYR A 201 -3.86 -11.20 -15.80
C TYR A 201 -4.92 -12.14 -16.36
N LYS A 202 -4.59 -12.83 -17.46
CA LYS A 202 -5.45 -13.86 -18.05
C LYS A 202 -5.70 -14.98 -17.04
N ASP A 203 -6.93 -15.52 -17.03
CA ASP A 203 -7.38 -16.61 -16.17
C ASP A 203 -7.24 -16.30 -14.66
N SER A 204 -7.14 -15.01 -14.30
CA SER A 204 -7.04 -14.56 -12.91
C SER A 204 -8.41 -14.42 -12.24
N TYR A 205 -8.41 -14.37 -10.90
CA TYR A 205 -9.63 -14.05 -10.14
C TYR A 205 -10.19 -12.68 -10.51
N ALA A 206 -9.33 -11.71 -10.82
CA ALA A 206 -9.72 -10.37 -11.22
C ALA A 206 -10.53 -10.38 -12.54
N GLN A 207 -10.12 -11.23 -13.49
CA GLN A 207 -10.86 -11.44 -14.73
C GLN A 207 -12.26 -12.01 -14.46
N GLN A 208 -12.33 -13.12 -13.71
CA GLN A 208 -13.61 -13.76 -13.35
C GLN A 208 -14.53 -12.77 -12.63
N PHE A 209 -14.01 -12.06 -11.63
CA PHE A 209 -14.76 -11.07 -10.87
C PHE A 209 -15.31 -9.95 -11.77
N ALA A 210 -14.50 -9.44 -12.69
CA ALA A 210 -14.93 -8.38 -13.61
C ALA A 210 -16.06 -8.86 -14.53
N GLU A 211 -15.93 -10.07 -15.08
CA GLU A 211 -16.96 -10.70 -15.93
C GLU A 211 -18.28 -10.91 -15.17
N GLU A 212 -18.23 -11.47 -13.96
CA GLU A 212 -19.41 -11.74 -13.13
C GLU A 212 -20.14 -10.46 -12.70
N ASN A 213 -19.41 -9.35 -12.51
CA ASN A 213 -19.96 -8.09 -12.05
C ASN A 213 -20.19 -7.07 -13.18
N SER A 214 -20.02 -7.47 -14.45
CA SER A 214 -20.14 -6.60 -15.63
C SER A 214 -19.25 -5.34 -15.54
N ILE A 215 -18.05 -5.49 -14.98
CA ILE A 215 -17.02 -4.45 -14.92
C ILE A 215 -16.11 -4.62 -16.13
N LYS A 216 -15.67 -3.51 -16.73
CA LYS A 216 -14.73 -3.58 -17.86
C LYS A 216 -13.42 -4.22 -17.40
N PHE A 217 -12.93 -5.20 -18.16
CA PHE A 217 -11.64 -5.84 -17.93
C PHE A 217 -10.70 -5.60 -19.11
N GLU A 218 -9.44 -5.31 -18.83
CA GLU A 218 -8.37 -5.21 -19.81
C GLU A 218 -7.23 -6.12 -19.37
N MET A 219 -6.76 -6.96 -20.29
CA MET A 219 -5.70 -7.93 -19.99
C MET A 219 -4.35 -7.22 -19.90
N ILE A 220 -3.60 -7.48 -18.83
CA ILE A 220 -2.18 -7.19 -18.75
C ILE A 220 -1.47 -8.28 -19.57
N PRO A 221 -0.69 -7.92 -20.60
CA PRO A 221 0.02 -8.91 -21.38
C PRO A 221 1.05 -9.63 -20.50
N GLU A 222 1.01 -10.96 -20.53
CA GLU A 222 2.10 -11.81 -20.04
C GLU A 222 2.94 -12.20 -21.24
N TYR A 223 4.24 -11.88 -21.19
CA TYR A 223 5.20 -12.26 -22.22
C TYR A 223 5.97 -13.49 -21.74
N GLU A 224 6.13 -14.46 -22.63
CA GLU A 224 6.88 -15.67 -22.34
C GLU A 224 8.37 -15.34 -22.21
N ILE A 225 9.11 -16.12 -21.41
CA ILE A 225 10.58 -16.04 -21.42
C ILE A 225 11.05 -16.28 -22.85
N GLY A 226 11.84 -15.34 -23.38
CA GLY A 226 12.27 -15.29 -24.77
C GLY A 226 11.53 -14.26 -25.63
N ASP A 227 10.38 -13.72 -25.23
CA ASP A 227 9.65 -12.67 -25.96
C ASP A 227 10.12 -11.28 -25.48
N VAL A 228 11.37 -10.96 -25.83
CA VAL A 228 12.08 -9.76 -25.37
C VAL A 228 11.53 -8.49 -26.03
N ASP A 229 11.02 -8.58 -27.26
CA ASP A 229 10.39 -7.47 -27.96
C ASP A 229 8.92 -7.22 -27.57
N MET A 230 8.37 -8.08 -26.70
CA MET A 230 7.03 -7.98 -26.14
C MET A 230 5.94 -7.97 -27.22
N SER A 231 6.16 -8.71 -28.31
CA SER A 231 5.19 -8.80 -29.41
C SER A 231 4.14 -9.89 -29.21
N GLY A 232 4.27 -10.70 -28.15
CA GLY A 232 3.41 -11.84 -27.85
C GLY A 232 3.90 -13.14 -28.50
N PHE A 233 5.10 -13.14 -29.08
CA PHE A 233 5.67 -14.28 -29.81
C PHE A 233 7.18 -14.33 -29.59
N VAL A 234 7.70 -15.49 -29.18
CA VAL A 234 9.14 -15.75 -29.20
C VAL A 234 9.57 -16.03 -30.64
N ASP A 235 10.32 -15.12 -31.26
CA ASP A 235 10.84 -15.25 -32.62
C ASP A 235 12.26 -14.66 -32.82
N ILE A 236 12.69 -14.56 -34.08
CA ILE A 236 14.06 -14.15 -34.41
C ILE A 236 14.35 -12.69 -34.02
N ARG A 237 13.32 -11.86 -33.88
CA ARG A 237 13.45 -10.45 -33.47
C ARG A 237 13.91 -10.36 -32.02
N ASP A 238 13.49 -11.29 -31.17
CA ASP A 238 13.94 -11.38 -29.78
C ASP A 238 15.41 -11.75 -29.68
N ALA A 239 15.81 -12.80 -30.42
CA ALA A 239 17.23 -13.18 -30.51
C ALA A 239 18.09 -12.02 -31.02
N THR A 240 17.58 -11.27 -32.02
CA THR A 240 18.27 -10.08 -32.55
C THR A 240 18.38 -8.98 -31.49
N LEU A 241 17.35 -8.81 -30.67
CA LEU A 241 17.31 -7.81 -29.60
C LEU A 241 18.34 -8.13 -28.51
N ILE A 242 18.41 -9.40 -28.06
CA ILE A 242 19.45 -9.88 -27.14
C ILE A 242 20.85 -9.71 -27.72
N GLN A 243 21.05 -10.03 -29.01
CA GLN A 243 22.34 -9.82 -29.68
C GLN A 243 22.72 -8.34 -29.74
N SER A 244 21.77 -7.45 -30.01
CA SER A 244 22.00 -6.01 -30.04
C SER A 244 22.36 -5.46 -28.66
N TYR A 245 21.75 -5.98 -27.61
CA TYR A 245 22.10 -5.68 -26.22
C TYR A 245 23.50 -6.19 -25.88
N SER A 246 23.81 -7.45 -26.20
CA SER A 246 25.13 -8.07 -25.96
C SER A 246 26.28 -7.36 -26.69
N ALA A 247 25.96 -6.60 -27.74
CA ALA A 247 26.92 -5.82 -28.53
C ALA A 247 26.96 -4.33 -28.13
N ASP A 248 26.31 -3.95 -27.01
CA ASP A 248 26.17 -2.57 -26.53
C ASP A 248 25.53 -1.62 -27.56
N ILE A 249 24.67 -2.15 -28.45
CA ILE A 249 23.98 -1.37 -29.50
C ILE A 249 22.64 -0.84 -28.97
N LYS A 250 21.96 -1.59 -28.10
CA LYS A 250 20.64 -1.23 -27.59
C LYS A 250 20.47 -1.65 -26.13
N GLU A 251 20.01 -0.72 -25.31
CA GLU A 251 19.65 -0.97 -23.91
C GLU A 251 18.30 -1.68 -23.81
N LEU A 252 18.17 -2.54 -22.78
CA LEU A 252 16.92 -3.24 -22.42
C LEU A 252 16.45 -2.77 -21.05
N SER A 253 15.13 -2.74 -20.83
CA SER A 253 14.58 -2.50 -19.50
C SER A 253 14.78 -3.71 -18.59
N ASP A 254 14.69 -3.53 -17.27
CA ASP A 254 14.81 -4.63 -16.30
C ASP A 254 13.80 -5.76 -16.58
N TYR A 255 12.60 -5.43 -17.04
CA TYR A 255 11.60 -6.44 -17.43
C TYR A 255 12.02 -7.18 -18.70
N GLN A 256 12.54 -6.49 -19.72
CA GLN A 256 13.08 -7.15 -20.91
C GLN A 256 14.27 -8.05 -20.57
N LEU A 257 15.15 -7.61 -19.66
CA LEU A 257 16.26 -8.43 -19.16
C LEU A 257 15.75 -9.71 -18.48
N SER A 258 14.65 -9.62 -17.71
CA SER A 258 14.02 -10.80 -17.09
C SER A 258 13.43 -11.78 -18.11
N LEU A 259 12.96 -11.29 -19.27
CA LEU A 259 12.49 -12.14 -20.37
C LEU A 259 13.64 -12.67 -21.23
N ALA A 260 14.78 -11.98 -21.24
CA ALA A 260 15.92 -12.27 -22.10
C ALA A 260 16.89 -13.31 -21.56
N ASP A 261 16.87 -13.61 -20.25
CA ASP A 261 17.65 -14.71 -19.64
C ASP A 261 16.94 -16.05 -19.89
N VAL A 262 17.02 -16.52 -21.14
CA VAL A 262 16.29 -17.70 -21.62
C VAL A 262 16.90 -18.99 -21.08
N ASN A 263 18.21 -18.99 -20.80
CA ASN A 263 18.91 -20.15 -20.27
C ASN A 263 18.89 -20.21 -18.73
N GLY A 264 18.48 -19.13 -18.06
CA GLY A 264 18.38 -19.02 -16.60
C GLY A 264 19.73 -18.99 -15.89
N ASP A 265 20.81 -18.54 -16.57
CA ASP A 265 22.15 -18.44 -16.01
C ASP A 265 22.42 -17.12 -15.27
N GLY A 266 21.44 -16.19 -15.30
CA GLY A 266 21.50 -14.88 -14.65
C GLY A 266 22.26 -13.82 -15.46
N SER A 267 22.70 -14.14 -16.68
CA SER A 267 23.47 -13.24 -17.54
C SER A 267 22.87 -13.18 -18.95
N VAL A 268 22.22 -12.09 -19.32
CA VAL A 268 21.69 -11.90 -20.67
C VAL A 268 22.83 -11.72 -21.68
N ASN A 269 23.04 -12.70 -22.56
CA ASN A 269 24.12 -12.69 -23.54
C ASN A 269 23.78 -13.46 -24.85
N VAL A 270 24.76 -13.61 -25.74
CA VAL A 270 24.57 -14.31 -27.03
C VAL A 270 24.15 -15.78 -26.89
N SER A 271 24.35 -16.40 -25.73
CA SER A 271 23.90 -17.75 -25.43
C SER A 271 22.37 -17.84 -25.36
N ASP A 272 21.72 -16.83 -24.78
CA ASP A 272 20.25 -16.74 -24.73
C ASP A 272 19.67 -16.54 -26.13
N ALA A 273 20.27 -15.63 -26.91
CA ALA A 273 19.90 -15.45 -28.30
C ALA A 273 20.04 -16.74 -29.12
N THR A 274 21.11 -17.50 -28.86
CA THR A 274 21.34 -18.80 -29.50
C THR A 274 20.27 -19.80 -29.07
N GLN A 275 19.84 -19.80 -27.82
CA GLN A 275 18.80 -20.70 -27.35
C GLN A 275 17.46 -20.41 -28.03
N ILE A 276 17.06 -19.15 -28.14
CA ILE A 276 15.88 -18.76 -28.93
C ILE A 276 16.02 -19.29 -30.36
N GLN A 277 17.15 -19.03 -31.02
CA GLN A 277 17.39 -19.49 -32.39
C GLN A 277 17.29 -21.02 -32.56
N ARG A 278 17.83 -21.79 -31.60
CA ARG A 278 17.78 -23.26 -31.60
C ARG A 278 16.34 -23.76 -31.49
N VAL A 279 15.55 -23.21 -30.57
CA VAL A 279 14.13 -23.55 -30.40
C VAL A 279 13.34 -23.26 -31.69
N LEU A 280 13.58 -22.12 -32.33
CA LEU A 280 12.90 -21.73 -33.58
C LEU A 280 13.15 -22.68 -34.74
N VAL A 281 14.29 -23.38 -34.77
CA VAL A 281 14.62 -24.39 -35.79
C VAL A 281 14.39 -25.83 -35.34
N GLY A 282 13.75 -26.04 -34.19
CA GLY A 282 13.42 -27.37 -33.66
C GLY A 282 14.62 -28.14 -33.11
N LEU A 283 15.65 -27.45 -32.63
CA LEU A 283 16.80 -28.03 -31.96
C LEU A 283 16.68 -27.79 -30.45
N GLU A 284 16.52 -28.87 -29.66
CA GLU A 284 16.62 -28.84 -28.18
C GLU A 284 18.09 -28.74 -27.74
#